data_AF-A0A1J4MNG9-F1
#
_entry.id   AF-A0A1J4MNG9-F1
#
_cell.length_a   1.000
_cell.length_b   1.000
_cell.length_c   1.000
_cell.angle_alpha   90.00
_cell.angle_beta   90.00
_cell.angle_gamma   90.00
#
_symmetry.space_group_name_H-M   'P 1'
#
loop_
_entity.id
_entity.type
_entity.pdbx_description
1 polymer ?
#
loop_
_entity_poly.entity_id
_entity_poly.type
_entity_poly.pdbx_seq_one_letter_code
_entity_poly.pdbx_strand_id
1 'polypeptide(L)'
;MTAKIEDLNNLETEIVLLATGKKVELQIEKAKNNEEENSEDREIFERIRNVGSCSSAAGSNFFHSYRKMKEIEEERLNKMEEDYLKEKEKKEFNIQRETRIMSYIESTSKKSQKRKKKKMQKILKKQKSSN
;
A
#
# COMPACT_ATOMS: atom_id res chain seq x y z
N MET A 1 13.18 -9.53 -30.18
CA MET A 1 13.81 -9.87 -28.89
C MET A 1 13.57 -8.82 -27.81
N THR A 2 13.16 -7.61 -28.17
CA THR A 2 12.88 -6.49 -27.25
C THR A 2 11.64 -6.70 -26.36
N ALA A 3 10.54 -7.20 -26.91
CA ALA A 3 9.28 -7.40 -26.17
C ALA A 3 9.41 -8.28 -24.90
N LYS A 4 10.19 -9.38 -24.96
CA LYS A 4 10.39 -10.27 -23.79
C LYS A 4 11.22 -9.62 -22.67
N ILE A 5 12.01 -8.60 -22.98
CA ILE A 5 12.86 -7.90 -22.01
C ILE A 5 12.05 -6.81 -21.31
N GLU A 6 11.16 -6.13 -22.03
CA GLU A 6 10.22 -5.13 -21.49
C GLU A 6 9.25 -5.77 -20.47
N ASP A 7 8.76 -6.99 -20.74
CA ASP A 7 7.89 -7.74 -19.83
C ASP A 7 8.54 -8.07 -18.47
N LEU A 8 9.87 -8.29 -18.44
CA LEU A 8 10.60 -8.57 -17.20
C LEU A 8 10.84 -7.31 -16.34
N ASN A 9 10.89 -6.13 -16.97
CA ASN A 9 11.06 -4.85 -16.27
C ASN A 9 9.75 -4.34 -15.61
N ASN A 10 8.62 -4.96 -15.95
CA ASN A 10 7.28 -4.63 -15.45
C ASN A 10 6.80 -5.46 -14.26
N LEU A 11 7.67 -6.29 -13.67
CA LEU A 11 7.33 -7.10 -12.50
C LEU A 11 7.86 -6.41 -11.24
N GLU A 12 6.98 -6.19 -10.26
CA GLU A 12 7.34 -5.77 -8.91
C GLU A 12 7.29 -6.97 -7.97
N THR A 13 8.28 -7.06 -7.08
CA THR A 13 8.35 -8.11 -6.07
C THR A 13 7.73 -7.60 -4.77
N GLU A 14 6.51 -8.05 -4.44
CA GLU A 14 5.89 -7.77 -3.15
C GLU A 14 6.16 -8.93 -2.18
N ILE A 15 6.64 -8.61 -0.98
CA ILE A 15 6.88 -9.61 0.08
C ILE A 15 5.64 -9.68 0.97
N VAL A 16 4.90 -10.80 0.88
CA VAL A 16 3.69 -11.01 1.68
C VAL A 16 3.95 -11.98 2.82
N LEU A 17 3.52 -11.62 4.04
CA LEU A 17 3.50 -12.51 5.21
C LEU A 17 2.26 -13.40 5.19
N LEU A 18 2.44 -14.70 4.97
CA LEU A 18 1.36 -15.69 5.09
C LEU A 18 0.96 -15.89 6.56
N ALA A 19 -0.25 -16.41 6.78
CA ALA A 19 -0.74 -16.78 8.12
C ALA A 19 0.16 -17.81 8.83
N THR A 20 0.93 -18.59 8.07
CA THR A 20 1.91 -19.54 8.58
C THR A 20 3.21 -18.88 9.08
N GLY A 21 3.38 -17.57 8.86
CA GLY A 21 4.59 -16.81 9.15
C GLY A 21 5.66 -16.86 8.06
N LYS A 22 5.41 -17.59 6.97
CA LYS A 22 6.31 -17.62 5.82
C LYS A 22 6.17 -16.32 5.02
N LYS A 23 7.29 -15.72 4.67
CA LYS A 23 7.36 -14.65 3.67
C LYS A 23 7.36 -15.30 2.29
N VAL A 24 6.47 -14.87 1.42
CA VAL A 24 6.41 -15.30 0.02
C VAL A 24 6.59 -14.06 -0.84
N GLU A 25 7.55 -14.16 -1.76
CA GLU A 25 7.74 -13.18 -2.81
C GLU A 25 6.73 -13.49 -3.91
N LEU A 26 5.82 -12.55 -4.15
CA LEU A 26 4.91 -12.61 -5.28
C LEU A 26 5.44 -11.64 -6.33
N GLN A 27 5.64 -12.17 -7.54
CA GLN A 27 5.85 -11.34 -8.71
C GLN A 27 4.46 -10.85 -9.12
N ILE A 28 4.20 -9.58 -8.88
CA ILE A 28 2.97 -8.94 -9.30
C ILE A 28 3.32 -8.12 -10.53
N GLU A 29 2.51 -8.24 -11.59
CA GLU A 29 2.58 -7.30 -12.69
C GLU A 29 2.37 -5.91 -12.09
N LYS A 30 3.32 -4.99 -12.29
CA LYS A 30 3.09 -3.58 -11.99
C LYS A 30 1.72 -3.27 -12.56
N ALA A 31 0.81 -2.80 -11.70
CA ALA A 31 -0.48 -2.34 -12.20
C ALA A 31 -0.15 -1.41 -13.37
N LYS A 32 -0.73 -1.67 -14.55
CA LYS A 32 -0.64 -0.78 -15.71
C LYS A 32 -1.43 0.51 -15.46
N ASN A 33 -1.26 1.10 -14.29
CA ASN A 33 -1.93 2.27 -13.79
C ASN A 33 -0.77 3.01 -13.11
N ASN A 34 -0.06 3.92 -13.78
CA ASN A 34 -0.48 5.31 -13.83
C ASN A 34 0.31 6.11 -14.88
N GLU A 35 1.02 5.53 -15.85
CA GLU A 35 1.70 6.37 -16.87
C GLU A 35 0.73 6.92 -17.93
N GLU A 36 -0.37 6.21 -18.21
CA GLU A 36 -1.45 6.70 -19.09
C GLU A 36 -2.48 7.58 -18.35
N GLU A 37 -2.62 7.44 -17.01
CA GLU A 37 -3.38 8.40 -16.16
C GLU A 37 -2.51 9.54 -15.61
N ASN A 38 -1.18 9.48 -15.73
CA ASN A 38 -0.26 10.61 -15.57
C ASN A 38 -0.41 11.64 -16.70
N SER A 39 -1.47 11.59 -17.52
CA SER A 39 -1.94 12.76 -18.24
C SER A 39 -2.49 13.84 -17.30
N GLU A 40 -2.96 13.48 -16.09
CA GLU A 40 -3.49 14.43 -15.09
C GLU A 40 -2.40 15.04 -14.21
N ASP A 41 -1.31 14.32 -13.95
CA ASP A 41 -0.13 14.80 -13.21
C ASP A 41 0.95 15.41 -14.11
N ARG A 42 0.68 15.56 -15.42
CA ARG A 42 1.44 16.57 -16.18
C ARG A 42 1.13 17.89 -15.49
N GLU A 43 2.15 18.60 -15.03
CA GLU A 43 2.01 20.01 -14.68
C GLU A 43 1.54 20.75 -15.94
N ILE A 44 0.22 20.77 -16.17
CA ILE A 44 -0.40 21.53 -17.25
C ILE A 44 -0.31 22.98 -16.78
N PHE A 45 0.84 23.61 -17.06
CA PHE A 45 0.97 25.05 -16.98
C PHE A 45 0.12 25.67 -18.10
N GLU A 46 -1.19 25.68 -17.91
CA GLU A 46 -2.07 26.42 -18.78
C GLU A 46 -1.89 27.91 -18.48
N ARG A 47 -1.24 28.61 -19.41
CA ARG A 47 -1.15 30.07 -19.34
C ARG A 47 -2.56 30.65 -19.50
N ILE A 48 -3.16 31.07 -18.40
CA ILE A 48 -4.43 31.79 -18.41
C ILE A 48 -4.22 33.13 -19.13
N ARG A 49 -4.77 33.26 -20.34
CA ARG A 49 -4.60 34.45 -21.17
C ARG A 49 -5.50 35.61 -20.76
N ASN A 50 -6.54 35.34 -19.99
CA ASN A 50 -7.63 36.28 -19.68
C ASN A 50 -7.59 36.79 -18.23
N VAL A 51 -6.40 36.93 -17.64
CA VAL A 51 -6.26 37.48 -16.28
C VAL A 51 -6.36 39.00 -16.33
N GLY A 52 -7.33 39.56 -15.61
CA GLY A 52 -7.47 41.01 -15.44
C GLY A 52 -6.33 41.60 -14.59
N SER A 53 -6.18 42.92 -14.59
CA SER A 53 -5.16 43.58 -13.77
C SER A 53 -5.42 43.37 -12.26
N CYS A 54 -4.37 43.39 -11.44
CA CYS A 54 -4.46 43.16 -9.99
C CYS A 54 -5.33 44.20 -9.23
N SER A 55 -5.58 45.36 -9.84
CA SER A 55 -6.40 46.45 -9.27
C SER A 55 -7.75 46.60 -9.99
N SER A 56 -8.09 45.71 -10.93
CA SER A 56 -9.39 45.72 -11.59
C SER A 56 -10.50 45.39 -10.60
N ALA A 57 -11.57 46.20 -10.60
CA ALA A 57 -12.78 45.89 -9.84
C ALA A 57 -13.44 44.60 -10.33
N ALA A 58 -14.25 43.97 -9.47
CA ALA A 58 -14.98 42.75 -9.80
C ALA A 58 -15.93 42.97 -10.99
N GLY A 59 -15.61 42.35 -12.13
CA GLY A 59 -16.48 42.35 -13.31
C GLY A 59 -17.69 41.43 -13.14
N SER A 60 -18.66 41.53 -14.05
CA SER A 60 -19.88 40.71 -14.03
C SER A 60 -19.64 39.20 -14.07
N ASN A 61 -18.52 38.75 -14.65
CA ASN A 61 -18.15 37.33 -14.75
C ASN A 61 -17.26 36.81 -13.60
N PHE A 62 -16.98 37.65 -12.60
CA PHE A 62 -16.10 37.27 -11.48
C PHE A 62 -16.71 36.15 -10.64
N PHE A 63 -18.00 36.26 -10.30
CA PHE A 63 -18.69 35.29 -9.45
C PHE A 63 -18.70 33.88 -10.05
N HIS A 64 -19.02 33.75 -11.34
CA HIS A 64 -19.04 32.44 -12.00
C HIS A 64 -17.66 31.81 -12.13
N SER A 65 -16.63 32.64 -12.36
CA SER A 65 -15.24 32.17 -12.43
C SER A 65 -14.75 31.68 -11.07
N TYR A 66 -15.04 32.43 -10.00
CA TYR A 66 -14.75 32.04 -8.63
C TYR A 66 -15.45 30.73 -8.25
N ARG A 67 -16.74 30.59 -8.59
CA ARG A 67 -17.50 29.36 -8.29
C ARG A 67 -16.85 28.13 -8.95
N LYS A 68 -16.50 28.22 -10.23
CA LYS A 68 -15.83 27.12 -10.94
C LYS A 68 -14.47 26.78 -10.31
N MET A 69 -13.66 27.79 -9.99
CA MET A 69 -12.36 27.56 -9.32
C MET A 69 -12.53 26.92 -7.94
N LYS A 70 -13.56 27.33 -7.20
CA LYS A 70 -13.90 26.74 -5.90
C LYS A 70 -14.30 25.27 -6.04
N GLU A 71 -15.17 24.95 -6.99
CA GLU A 71 -15.60 23.57 -7.26
C GLU A 71 -14.41 22.67 -7.60
N ILE A 72 -13.51 23.13 -8.49
CA ILE A 72 -12.29 22.40 -8.88
C ILE A 72 -11.38 22.16 -7.67
N GLU A 73 -11.18 23.19 -6.83
CA GLU A 73 -10.31 23.06 -5.65
C GLU A 73 -10.93 22.15 -4.58
N GLU A 74 -12.24 22.22 -4.36
CA GLU A 74 -12.95 21.32 -3.44
C GLU A 74 -12.87 19.87 -3.92
N GLU A 75 -13.06 19.61 -5.22
CA GLU A 75 -12.89 18.28 -5.81
C GLU A 75 -11.45 17.75 -5.62
N ARG A 76 -10.45 18.61 -5.85
CA ARG A 76 -9.03 18.29 -5.64
C ARG A 76 -8.75 17.89 -4.19
N LEU A 77 -9.26 18.66 -3.23
CA LEU A 77 -9.11 18.38 -1.81
C LEU A 77 -9.80 17.07 -1.42
N ASN A 78 -11.01 16.84 -1.91
CA ASN A 78 -11.75 15.60 -1.64
C ASN A 78 -11.02 14.36 -2.18
N LYS A 79 -10.48 14.41 -3.41
CA LYS A 79 -9.69 13.30 -3.98
C LYS A 79 -8.47 12.98 -3.12
N MET A 80 -7.75 14.02 -2.67
CA MET A 80 -6.60 13.88 -1.78
C MET A 80 -6.98 13.26 -0.43
N GLU A 81 -8.09 13.70 0.16
CA GLU A 81 -8.59 13.16 1.42
C GLU A 81 -9.00 11.69 1.29
N GLU A 82 -9.71 11.32 0.22
CA GLU A 82 -10.10 9.94 -0.06
C GLU A 82 -8.89 9.02 -0.19
N ASP A 83 -7.87 9.45 -0.95
CA ASP A 83 -6.67 8.65 -1.17
C ASP A 83 -5.87 8.49 0.12
N TYR A 84 -5.78 9.55 0.93
CA TYR A 84 -5.19 9.48 2.26
C TYR A 84 -5.93 8.48 3.17
N LEU A 85 -7.26 8.50 3.16
CA LEU A 85 -8.07 7.58 3.96
C LEU A 85 -7.87 6.12 3.52
N LYS A 86 -7.90 5.85 2.20
CA LYS A 86 -7.62 4.51 1.65
C LYS A 86 -6.24 4.01 2.05
N GLU A 87 -5.21 4.85 1.94
CA GLU A 87 -3.86 4.48 2.36
C GLU A 87 -3.77 4.21 3.86
N LYS A 88 -4.42 5.05 4.67
CA LYS A 88 -4.44 4.91 6.12
C LYS A 88 -5.10 3.59 6.54
N GLU A 89 -6.27 3.27 5.99
CA GLU A 89 -6.97 2.01 6.24
C GLU A 89 -6.13 0.80 5.84
N LYS A 90 -5.47 0.84 4.67
CA LYS A 90 -4.56 -0.22 4.20
C LYS A 90 -3.38 -0.41 5.16
N LYS A 91 -2.75 0.69 5.60
CA LYS A 91 -1.62 0.66 6.55
C LYS A 91 -2.06 0.07 7.90
N GLU A 92 -3.18 0.54 8.44
CA GLU A 92 -3.73 0.05 9.71
C GLU A 92 -4.09 -1.44 9.63
N PHE A 93 -4.74 -1.87 8.55
CA PHE A 93 -5.07 -3.27 8.31
C PHE A 93 -3.82 -4.15 8.28
N ASN A 94 -2.78 -3.73 7.57
CA ASN A 94 -1.53 -4.47 7.47
C ASN A 94 -0.84 -4.60 8.84
N ILE A 95 -0.76 -3.53 9.61
CA ILE A 95 -0.21 -3.55 10.97
C ILE A 95 -1.00 -4.51 11.88
N GLN A 96 -2.33 -4.42 11.87
CA GLN A 96 -3.18 -5.32 12.66
C GLN A 96 -3.04 -6.78 12.23
N ARG A 97 -2.91 -7.04 10.94
CA ARG A 97 -2.70 -8.39 10.40
C ARG A 97 -1.34 -8.96 10.84
N GLU A 98 -0.28 -8.18 10.71
CA GLU A 98 1.08 -8.59 11.09
C GLU A 98 1.17 -8.89 12.58
N THR A 99 0.61 -8.03 13.44
CA THR A 99 0.59 -8.26 14.89
C THR A 99 -0.15 -9.54 15.29
N ARG A 100 -1.28 -9.84 14.65
CA ARG A 100 -2.02 -11.11 14.84
C ARG A 100 -1.19 -12.32 14.41
N ILE A 101 -0.52 -12.25 13.26
CA ILE A 101 0.31 -13.35 12.76
C ILE A 101 1.50 -13.57 13.70
N MET A 102 2.18 -12.51 14.14
CA MET A 102 3.33 -12.60 15.06
C MET A 102 2.93 -13.21 16.41
N SER A 103 1.83 -12.77 17.01
CA SER A 103 1.35 -13.34 18.28
C SER A 103 0.97 -14.82 18.16
N TYR A 104 0.37 -15.22 17.03
CA TYR A 104 0.09 -16.63 16.75
C TYR A 104 1.36 -17.47 16.60
N ILE A 105 2.37 -16.96 15.90
CA ILE A 105 3.67 -17.63 15.73
C ILE A 105 4.37 -17.80 17.08
N GLU A 106 4.40 -16.75 17.90
CA GLU A 106 5.05 -16.80 19.22
C GLU A 106 4.39 -17.85 20.12
N SER A 107 3.07 -17.84 20.21
CA SER A 107 2.31 -18.80 21.01
C SER A 107 2.49 -20.25 20.51
N THR A 108 2.52 -20.44 19.19
CA THR A 108 2.72 -21.74 18.54
C THR A 108 4.14 -22.25 18.75
N SER A 109 5.15 -21.38 18.62
CA SER A 109 6.56 -21.68 18.88
C SER A 109 6.77 -22.13 20.33
N LYS A 110 6.23 -21.38 21.30
CA LYS A 110 6.29 -21.71 22.73
C LYS A 110 5.67 -23.07 23.03
N LYS A 111 4.49 -23.38 22.47
CA LYS A 111 3.83 -24.69 22.62
C LYS A 111 4.64 -25.81 21.94
N SER A 112 5.20 -25.55 20.76
CA SER A 112 6.03 -26.50 20.02
C SER A 112 7.30 -26.87 20.79
N GLN A 113 8.02 -25.87 21.32
CA GLN A 113 9.22 -26.07 22.14
C GLN A 113 8.92 -26.90 23.39
N LYS A 114 7.80 -26.63 24.09
CA LYS A 114 7.37 -27.45 25.24
C LYS A 114 7.13 -28.91 24.84
N ARG A 115 6.47 -29.16 23.69
CA ARG A 115 6.24 -30.52 23.17
C ARG A 115 7.55 -31.22 22.80
N LYS A 116 8.49 -30.52 22.14
CA LYS A 116 9.82 -31.05 21.81
C LYS A 116 10.61 -31.45 23.06
N LYS A 117 10.64 -30.60 24.10
CA LYS A 117 11.26 -30.93 25.40
C LYS A 117 10.65 -32.18 26.04
N LYS A 118 9.32 -32.27 26.08
CA LYS A 118 8.63 -33.47 26.61
C LYS A 118 8.93 -34.74 25.80
N LYS A 119 8.97 -34.65 24.46
CA LYS A 119 9.36 -35.78 23.60
C LYS A 119 10.80 -36.23 23.86
N MET A 120 11.75 -35.31 23.94
CA MET A 120 13.14 -35.62 24.25
C MET A 120 13.29 -36.30 25.62
N GLN A 121 12.61 -35.80 26.66
CA GLN A 121 12.62 -36.45 27.98
C GLN A 121 12.07 -37.87 27.95
N LYS A 122 11.01 -38.14 27.16
CA LYS A 122 10.48 -39.52 27.01
C LYS A 122 11.48 -40.45 26.33
N ILE A 123 12.15 -39.97 25.28
CA ILE A 123 13.18 -40.74 24.57
C ILE A 123 14.35 -41.06 25.50
N LEU A 124 14.85 -40.05 26.24
CA LEU A 124 15.94 -40.23 27.21
C LEU A 124 15.57 -41.22 28.32
N LYS A 125 14.33 -41.19 28.82
CA LYS A 125 13.85 -42.17 29.82
C LYS A 125 13.84 -43.59 29.25
N LYS A 126 13.36 -43.78 28.01
CA LYS A 126 13.33 -45.09 27.35
C LYS A 126 14.73 -45.65 27.11
N GLN A 127 15.69 -44.80 26.74
CA GLN A 127 17.10 -45.18 26.57
C GLN A 127 17.75 -45.57 27.91
N LYS A 128 17.45 -44.85 29.00
CA LYS A 128 17.94 -45.19 30.34
C LYS A 128 17.36 -46.50 30.90
N SER A 129 16.17 -46.90 30.49
CA SER A 129 15.56 -48.17 30.92
C SER A 129 15.97 -49.38 30.06
N SER A 130 16.60 -49.15 28.91
CA SER A 130 17.08 -50.21 28.01
C SER A 130 18.56 -50.54 28.17
N ASN A 131 19.28 -49.79 29.02
CA ASN A 131 20.63 -50.08 29.49
C ASN A 131 20.56 -50.51 30.96
#